data_AF-A0A1B6M4H0-F1
#
_entry.id   AF-A0A1B6M4H0-F1
#
_cell.length_a   1.000
_cell.length_b   1.000
_cell.length_c   1.000
_cell.angle_alpha   90.00
_cell.angle_beta   90.00
_cell.angle_gamma   90.00
#
_symmetry.space_group_name_H-M   'P 1'
#
loop_
_entity.id
_entity.type
_entity.pdbx_description
1 polymer ?
#
loop_
_entity_poly.entity_id
_entity_poly.type
_entity_poly.pdbx_seq_one_letter_code
_entity_poly.pdbx_strand_id
1 'polypeptide(L)'
;EEMLGISQEHFRTGLLEEAETFKIDAAELNEKFLLHGPFTSDFTSEGALKMLAELKAQLEAMYAKEKQLTEDLCVFNISLPPSDELRRLEKNLNLLILVWELTYEWDMAWQGYKTGVFWDIKTEDMEITAQTLYKRFTNLVKDLREKNWEIV
;
A
#
# COMPACT_ATOMS: atom_id res chain seq x y z
N GLU A 1 -20.40 22.34 38.01
CA GLU A 1 -21.02 21.50 36.96
C GLU A 1 -20.94 22.14 35.58
N GLU A 2 -21.19 23.45 35.43
CA GLU A 2 -21.11 24.15 34.12
C GLU A 2 -19.74 24.07 33.42
N MET A 3 -18.61 24.18 34.14
CA MET A 3 -17.27 24.11 33.50
C MET A 3 -16.93 22.73 32.92
N LEU A 4 -17.50 21.65 33.46
CA LEU A 4 -17.28 20.30 32.93
C LEU A 4 -18.05 20.09 31.61
N GLY A 5 -19.28 20.61 31.52
CA GLY A 5 -20.07 20.55 30.29
C GLY A 5 -19.45 21.33 29.14
N ILE A 6 -18.97 22.56 29.41
CA ILE A 6 -18.30 23.40 28.40
C ILE A 6 -17.01 22.75 27.88
N SER A 7 -16.22 22.16 28.77
CA SER A 7 -14.99 21.44 28.38
C SER A 7 -15.28 20.18 27.55
N GLN A 8 -16.36 19.45 27.86
CA GLN A 8 -16.78 18.28 27.08
C GLN A 8 -17.27 18.67 25.70
N GLU A 9 -17.98 19.79 25.57
CA GLU A 9 -18.49 20.29 24.30
C GLU A 9 -17.36 20.81 23.39
N HIS A 10 -16.36 21.50 23.95
CA HIS A 10 -15.15 21.86 23.22
C HIS A 10 -14.37 20.63 22.74
N PHE A 11 -14.22 19.61 23.58
CA PHE A 11 -13.53 18.38 23.21
C PHE A 11 -14.27 17.60 22.11
N ARG A 12 -15.59 17.48 22.22
CA ARG A 12 -16.45 16.90 21.18
C ARG A 12 -16.32 17.64 19.85
N THR A 13 -16.31 18.97 19.88
CA THR A 13 -16.18 19.79 18.67
C THR A 13 -14.80 19.60 18.03
N GLY A 14 -13.73 19.56 18.85
CA GLY A 14 -12.38 19.26 18.37
C GLY A 14 -12.24 17.87 17.71
N LEU A 15 -12.85 16.82 18.31
CA LEU A 15 -12.85 15.48 17.72
C LEU A 15 -13.59 15.42 16.38
N LEU A 16 -14.65 16.20 16.20
CA LEU A 16 -15.37 16.28 14.92
C LEU A 16 -14.53 16.98 13.86
N GLU A 17 -13.81 18.05 14.22
CA GLU A 17 -12.86 18.72 13.32
C GLU A 17 -11.70 17.79 12.94
N GLU A 18 -11.17 17.03 13.90
CA GLU A 18 -10.12 16.05 13.65
C GLU A 18 -10.60 14.91 12.74
N ALA A 19 -11.84 14.44 12.91
CA ALA A 19 -12.44 13.44 12.03
C ALA A 19 -12.65 13.94 10.59
N GLU A 20 -13.02 15.21 10.39
CA GLU A 20 -13.10 15.80 9.05
C GLU A 20 -11.70 16.00 8.43
N THR A 21 -10.73 16.44 9.23
CA THR A 21 -9.33 16.57 8.79
C THR A 21 -8.75 15.22 8.39
N PHE A 22 -9.05 14.17 9.15
CA PHE A 22 -8.64 12.80 8.84
C PHE A 22 -9.16 12.31 7.48
N LYS A 23 -10.41 12.63 7.12
CA LYS A 23 -10.96 12.28 5.80
C LYS A 23 -10.20 12.99 4.67
N ILE A 24 -9.83 14.25 4.87
CA ILE A 24 -9.04 15.02 3.91
C ILE A 24 -7.65 14.40 3.77
N ASP A 25 -6.97 14.12 4.89
CA ASP A 25 -5.65 13.49 4.90
C ASP A 25 -5.66 12.12 4.19
N ALA A 26 -6.70 11.31 4.40
CA ALA A 26 -6.87 10.02 3.74
C ALA A 26 -7.06 10.16 2.23
N ALA A 27 -7.84 11.16 1.78
CA ALA A 27 -8.03 11.45 0.37
C ALA A 27 -6.73 11.95 -0.29
N GLU A 28 -6.01 12.85 0.37
CA GLU A 28 -4.71 13.35 -0.10
C GLU A 28 -3.66 12.25 -0.20
N LEU A 29 -3.61 11.34 0.78
CA LEU A 29 -2.69 10.20 0.74
C LEU A 29 -2.98 9.29 -0.45
N ASN A 30 -4.27 9.03 -0.71
CA ASN A 30 -4.68 8.25 -1.87
C ASN A 30 -4.37 8.95 -3.21
N GLU A 31 -4.53 10.28 -3.29
CA GLU A 31 -4.14 11.05 -4.48
C GLU A 31 -2.63 11.02 -4.70
N LYS A 32 -1.83 11.25 -3.64
CA LYS A 32 -0.37 11.14 -3.69
C LYS A 32 0.07 9.74 -4.15
N PHE A 33 -0.57 8.70 -3.64
CA PHE A 33 -0.33 7.33 -4.07
C PHE A 33 -0.61 7.15 -5.56
N LEU A 34 -1.74 7.64 -6.08
CA LEU A 34 -2.11 7.51 -7.49
C LEU A 34 -1.21 8.33 -8.44
N LEU A 35 -0.69 9.47 -7.98
CA LEU A 35 0.16 10.34 -8.79
C LEU A 35 1.65 9.97 -8.77
N HIS A 36 2.16 9.52 -7.62
CA HIS A 36 3.59 9.30 -7.38
C HIS A 36 3.93 7.83 -7.11
N GLY A 37 2.95 6.93 -7.16
CA GLY A 37 3.18 5.51 -6.99
C GLY A 37 4.04 4.93 -8.11
N PRO A 38 4.81 3.86 -7.83
CA PRO A 38 5.67 3.22 -8.82
C PRO A 38 4.84 2.40 -9.82
N PHE A 39 4.11 3.08 -10.69
CA PHE A 39 3.27 2.47 -11.73
C PHE A 39 3.93 2.40 -13.11
N THR A 40 5.13 2.97 -13.25
CA THR A 40 5.90 3.01 -14.51
C THR A 40 7.14 2.13 -14.43
N SER A 41 7.69 1.77 -15.59
CA SER A 41 8.94 0.99 -15.71
C SER A 41 10.21 1.77 -15.34
N ASP A 42 10.09 3.04 -14.92
CA ASP A 42 11.24 3.89 -14.59
C ASP A 42 11.84 3.56 -13.21
N PHE A 43 11.09 2.81 -12.39
CA PHE A 43 11.52 2.43 -11.05
C PHE A 43 12.31 1.12 -11.06
N THR A 44 13.34 1.05 -10.22
CA THR A 44 13.98 -0.22 -9.89
C THR A 44 13.12 -1.02 -8.93
N SER A 45 13.17 -2.35 -9.00
CA SER A 45 12.40 -3.22 -8.10
C SER A 45 12.68 -2.94 -6.62
N GLU A 46 13.93 -2.75 -6.23
CA GLU A 46 14.31 -2.33 -4.86
C GLU A 46 13.77 -0.95 -4.48
N GLY A 47 13.85 0.03 -5.38
CA GLY A 47 13.39 1.39 -5.13
C GLY A 47 11.87 1.46 -4.97
N ALA A 48 11.14 0.75 -5.83
CA ALA A 48 9.70 0.63 -5.77
C ALA A 48 9.25 -0.05 -4.48
N LEU A 49 9.85 -1.19 -4.11
CA LEU A 49 9.51 -1.90 -2.86
C LEU A 49 9.79 -1.05 -1.62
N LYS A 50 10.88 -0.28 -1.61
CA LYS A 50 11.18 0.64 -0.51
C LYS A 50 10.14 1.74 -0.38
N MET A 51 9.77 2.39 -1.48
CA MET A 51 8.71 3.41 -1.48
C MET A 51 7.36 2.84 -1.03
N LEU A 52 7.02 1.62 -1.47
CA LEU A 52 5.79 0.94 -1.04
C LEU A 52 5.80 0.58 0.44
N ALA A 53 6.96 0.20 1.00
CA ALA A 53 7.11 -0.04 2.43
C ALA A 53 6.91 1.24 3.26
N GLU A 54 7.44 2.38 2.79
CA GLU A 54 7.23 3.68 3.42
C GLU A 54 5.75 4.09 3.38
N LEU A 55 5.08 3.90 2.24
CA LEU A 55 3.63 4.14 2.09
C LEU A 55 2.80 3.21 2.96
N LYS A 56 3.19 1.94 3.10
CA LYS A 56 2.53 0.99 4.01
C LYS A 56 2.62 1.46 5.46
N ALA A 57 3.78 1.93 5.90
CA ALA A 57 3.94 2.46 7.25
C ALA A 57 3.05 3.70 7.50
N GLN A 58 2.90 4.58 6.50
CA GLN A 58 1.99 5.73 6.59
C GLN A 58 0.52 5.29 6.67
N LEU A 59 0.14 4.26 5.90
CA LEU A 59 -1.21 3.69 5.93
C LEU A 59 -1.54 3.08 7.31
N GLU A 60 -0.62 2.32 7.90
CA GLU A 60 -0.79 1.76 9.26
C GLU A 60 -0.93 2.88 10.30
N ALA A 61 -0.17 3.96 10.17
CA ALA A 61 -0.31 5.12 11.05
C ALA A 61 -1.70 5.78 10.91
N MET A 62 -2.26 5.84 9.70
CA MET A 62 -3.63 6.35 9.49
C MET A 62 -4.68 5.42 10.09
N TYR A 63 -4.54 4.10 9.96
CA TYR A 63 -5.44 3.14 10.63
C TYR A 63 -5.37 3.25 12.15
N ALA A 64 -4.17 3.46 12.72
CA ALA A 64 -4.02 3.69 14.15
C ALA A 64 -4.76 4.96 14.61
N LYS A 65 -4.65 6.06 13.84
CA LYS A 65 -5.41 7.30 14.10
C LYS A 65 -6.92 7.11 13.97
N GLU A 66 -7.38 6.40 12.93
CA GLU A 66 -8.81 6.09 12.74
C GLU A 66 -9.38 5.33 13.93
N LYS A 67 -8.64 4.33 14.41
CA LYS A 67 -9.03 3.53 15.57
C LYS A 67 -9.13 4.40 16.83
N GLN A 68 -8.12 5.24 17.08
CA GLN A 68 -8.13 6.14 18.22
C GLN A 68 -9.31 7.12 18.17
N LEU A 69 -9.54 7.78 17.02
CA LEU A 69 -10.67 8.67 16.80
C LEU A 69 -12.02 7.96 17.02
N THR A 70 -12.13 6.71 16.58
CA THR A 70 -13.34 5.89 16.77
C THR A 70 -13.58 5.61 18.25
N GLU A 71 -12.53 5.26 19.01
CA GLU A 71 -12.60 5.03 20.45
C GLU A 71 -13.00 6.32 21.20
N ASP A 72 -12.40 7.46 20.85
CA ASP A 72 -12.66 8.76 21.46
C ASP A 72 -14.07 9.29 21.15
N LEU A 73 -14.54 9.14 19.92
CA LEU A 73 -15.90 9.52 19.51
C LEU A 73 -16.97 8.58 20.12
N CYS A 74 -16.63 7.31 20.37
CA CYS A 74 -17.52 6.35 21.00
C CYS A 74 -17.90 6.79 22.43
N VAL A 75 -16.99 7.47 23.15
CA VAL A 75 -17.28 8.07 24.47
C VAL A 75 -18.43 9.09 24.40
N PHE A 76 -18.59 9.77 23.27
CA PHE A 76 -19.68 10.71 22.99
C PHE A 76 -20.89 10.06 22.30
N ASN A 77 -20.89 8.74 22.19
CA ASN A 77 -21.91 7.96 21.48
C ASN A 77 -22.00 8.35 19.98
N ILE A 78 -20.87 8.79 19.40
CA ILE A 78 -20.72 9.13 17.98
C ILE A 78 -19.91 8.00 17.33
N SER A 79 -20.41 7.41 16.25
CA SER A 79 -19.66 6.43 15.48
C SER A 79 -19.02 7.06 14.25
N LEU A 80 -17.71 6.88 14.08
CA LEU A 80 -17.01 7.20 12.84
C LEU A 80 -17.10 5.99 11.89
N PRO A 81 -17.64 6.12 10.67
CA PRO A 81 -17.61 5.04 9.70
C PRO A 81 -16.16 4.79 9.23
N PRO A 82 -15.78 3.53 8.96
CA PRO A 82 -14.46 3.21 8.40
C PRO A 82 -14.25 3.88 7.04
N SER A 83 -13.03 4.34 6.76
CA SER A 83 -12.67 4.95 5.48
C SER A 83 -12.59 3.91 4.37
N ASP A 84 -13.49 4.03 3.40
CA ASP A 84 -13.46 3.23 2.18
C ASP A 84 -12.25 3.58 1.30
N GLU A 85 -11.79 4.83 1.34
CA GLU A 85 -10.60 5.31 0.64
C GLU A 85 -9.34 4.61 1.14
N LEU A 86 -9.13 4.52 2.46
CA LEU A 86 -7.99 3.80 3.02
C LEU A 86 -8.01 2.33 2.67
N ARG A 87 -9.17 1.68 2.70
CA ARG A 87 -9.31 0.27 2.30
C ARG A 87 -9.00 0.06 0.82
N ARG A 88 -9.41 0.98 -0.05
CA ARG A 88 -9.08 0.93 -1.49
C ARG A 88 -7.59 1.13 -1.70
N LEU A 89 -6.98 2.08 -0.99
CA LEU A 89 -5.55 2.33 -1.00
C LEU A 89 -4.76 1.10 -0.57
N GLU A 90 -5.14 0.48 0.56
CA GLU A 90 -4.54 -0.76 1.07
C GLU A 90 -4.55 -1.87 0.03
N LYS A 91 -5.72 -2.12 -0.58
CA LYS A 91 -5.88 -3.15 -1.61
C LYS A 91 -4.99 -2.89 -2.82
N ASN A 92 -4.94 -1.64 -3.31
CA ASN A 92 -4.11 -1.28 -4.45
C ASN A 92 -2.62 -1.39 -4.11
N LEU A 93 -2.22 -0.93 -2.92
CA LEU A 93 -0.84 -1.01 -2.43
C LEU A 93 -0.37 -2.46 -2.33
N ASN A 94 -1.19 -3.36 -1.77
CA ASN A 94 -0.84 -4.77 -1.66
C ASN A 94 -0.67 -5.43 -3.04
N LEU A 95 -1.54 -5.10 -4.01
CA LEU A 95 -1.40 -5.60 -5.38
C LEU A 95 -0.11 -5.09 -6.03
N LEU A 96 0.24 -3.83 -5.81
CA LEU A 96 1.45 -3.22 -6.33
C LEU A 96 2.71 -3.84 -5.72
N ILE A 97 2.70 -4.12 -4.42
CA ILE A 97 3.77 -4.85 -3.73
C ILE A 97 3.99 -6.22 -4.38
N LEU A 98 2.92 -6.99 -4.62
CA LEU A 98 3.03 -8.32 -5.24
C LEU A 98 3.67 -8.28 -6.63
N VAL A 99 3.34 -7.26 -7.44
CA VAL A 99 3.95 -7.10 -8.77
C VAL A 99 5.44 -6.80 -8.63
N TRP A 100 5.82 -5.87 -7.76
CA TRP A 100 7.22 -5.49 -7.57
C TRP A 100 8.06 -6.56 -6.86
N GLU A 101 7.47 -7.36 -5.96
CA GLU A 101 8.11 -8.53 -5.37
C GLU A 101 8.44 -9.57 -6.45
N LEU A 102 7.53 -9.81 -7.40
CA LEU A 102 7.79 -10.72 -8.50
C LEU A 102 8.88 -10.20 -9.44
N THR A 103 8.89 -8.91 -9.73
CA THR A 103 9.98 -8.26 -10.49
C THR A 103 11.31 -8.38 -9.75
N TYR A 104 11.32 -8.19 -8.43
CA TYR A 104 12.51 -8.34 -7.61
C TYR A 104 13.03 -9.79 -7.59
N GLU A 105 12.13 -10.78 -7.46
CA GLU A 105 12.48 -12.20 -7.55
C GLU A 105 13.16 -12.52 -8.89
N TRP A 106 12.61 -12.00 -9.99
CA TRP A 106 13.20 -12.14 -11.32
C TRP A 106 14.57 -11.47 -11.41
N ASP A 107 14.69 -10.22 -10.96
CA ASP A 107 15.95 -9.47 -11.00
C ASP A 107 17.05 -10.20 -10.22
N MET A 108 16.74 -10.70 -9.03
CA MET A 108 17.68 -11.45 -8.20
C MET A 108 18.12 -12.76 -8.87
N ALA A 109 17.18 -13.53 -9.42
CA ALA A 109 17.50 -14.74 -10.16
C ALA A 109 18.38 -14.43 -11.38
N TRP A 110 18.03 -13.39 -12.14
CA TRP A 110 18.75 -12.95 -13.31
C TRP A 110 20.18 -12.49 -12.99
N GLN A 111 20.37 -11.71 -11.92
CA GLN A 111 21.72 -11.32 -11.47
C GLN A 111 22.56 -12.54 -11.08
N GLY A 112 21.95 -13.53 -10.42
CA GLY A 112 22.61 -14.80 -10.09
C GLY A 112 23.09 -15.54 -11.33
N TYR A 113 22.24 -15.66 -12.35
CA TYR A 113 22.62 -16.32 -13.61
C TYR A 113 23.68 -15.55 -14.40
N LYS A 114 23.63 -14.22 -14.36
CA LYS A 114 24.59 -13.35 -15.06
C LYS A 114 25.98 -13.37 -14.43
N THR A 115 26.06 -13.54 -13.11
CA THR A 115 27.31 -13.51 -12.33
C THR A 115 27.88 -14.91 -12.06
N GLY A 116 27.12 -15.96 -12.34
CA GLY A 116 27.52 -17.35 -12.15
C GLY A 116 28.62 -17.82 -13.10
N VAL A 117 29.39 -18.81 -12.64
CA VAL A 117 30.38 -19.50 -13.47
C VAL A 117 29.65 -20.36 -14.51
N PHE A 118 30.06 -20.27 -15.78
CA PHE A 118 29.41 -20.97 -16.89
C PHE A 118 29.15 -22.47 -16.64
N TRP A 119 30.09 -23.16 -15.98
CA TRP A 119 30.01 -24.59 -15.69
C TRP A 119 28.99 -24.96 -14.61
N ASP A 120 28.64 -24.01 -13.74
CA ASP A 120 27.69 -24.19 -12.65
C ASP A 120 26.26 -23.78 -13.06
N ILE A 121 26.09 -23.21 -14.26
CA ILE A 121 24.79 -22.81 -14.79
C ILE A 121 23.98 -24.06 -15.14
N LYS A 122 22.86 -24.22 -14.43
CA LYS A 122 21.86 -25.26 -14.71
C LYS A 122 20.71 -24.64 -15.49
N THR A 123 20.71 -24.85 -16.80
CA THR A 123 19.70 -24.31 -17.71
C THR A 123 18.28 -24.80 -17.40
N GLU A 124 18.16 -26.03 -16.88
CA GLU A 124 16.87 -26.60 -16.47
C GLU A 124 16.28 -25.84 -15.26
N ASP A 125 17.11 -25.51 -14.26
CA ASP A 125 16.67 -24.71 -13.11
C ASP A 125 16.29 -23.28 -13.52
N MET A 126 17.00 -22.69 -14.49
CA MET A 126 16.65 -21.39 -15.07
C MET A 126 15.30 -21.44 -15.79
N GLU A 127 15.04 -22.48 -16.58
CA GLU A 127 13.79 -22.65 -17.30
C GLU A 127 12.60 -22.84 -16.33
N ILE A 128 12.76 -23.67 -15.30
CA ILE A 128 11.74 -23.86 -14.26
C ILE A 128 11.41 -22.53 -13.57
N THR A 129 12.45 -21.75 -13.23
CA THR A 129 12.30 -20.45 -12.56
C THR A 129 11.57 -19.45 -13.46
N ALA A 130 11.99 -19.31 -14.72
CA ALA A 130 11.36 -18.44 -15.69
C ALA A 130 9.89 -18.81 -15.94
N GLN A 131 9.58 -20.09 -16.15
CA GLN A 131 8.21 -20.54 -16.36
C GLN A 131 7.32 -20.32 -15.13
N THR A 132 7.87 -20.49 -13.92
CA THR A 132 7.13 -20.27 -12.67
C THR A 132 6.79 -18.80 -12.48
N LEU A 133 7.78 -17.92 -12.63
CA LEU A 133 7.58 -16.47 -12.52
C LEU A 133 6.65 -15.95 -13.62
N TYR A 134 6.80 -16.44 -14.86
CA TYR A 134 5.92 -16.07 -15.97
C TYR A 134 4.44 -16.46 -15.72
N LYS A 135 4.19 -17.64 -15.16
CA LYS A 135 2.81 -18.06 -14.79
C LYS A 135 2.23 -17.17 -13.70
N ARG A 136 3.02 -16.81 -12.69
CA ARG A 136 2.58 -15.89 -11.62
C ARG A 136 2.28 -14.50 -12.17
N PHE A 137 3.18 -13.97 -13.01
CA PHE A 137 3.02 -12.67 -13.65
C PHE A 137 1.76 -12.64 -14.52
N THR A 138 1.59 -13.60 -15.43
CA THR A 138 0.43 -13.65 -16.33
C THR A 138 -0.91 -13.81 -15.60
N ASN A 139 -0.93 -14.44 -14.42
CA ASN A 139 -2.12 -14.45 -13.57
C ASN A 139 -2.38 -13.07 -12.94
N LEU A 140 -1.36 -12.43 -12.38
CA LEU A 140 -1.48 -11.07 -11.85
C LEU A 140 -1.94 -10.08 -12.93
N VAL A 141 -1.42 -10.19 -14.16
CA VAL A 141 -1.83 -9.35 -15.30
C VAL A 141 -3.31 -9.53 -15.65
N LYS A 142 -3.84 -10.75 -15.57
CA LYS A 142 -5.26 -11.00 -15.80
C LYS A 142 -6.12 -10.35 -14.71
N ASP A 143 -5.69 -10.45 -13.46
CA ASP A 143 -6.41 -9.89 -12.31
C ASP A 143 -6.34 -8.36 -12.26
N LEU A 144 -5.29 -7.78 -12.84
CA LEU A 144 -5.02 -6.34 -12.89
C LEU A 144 -5.40 -5.67 -14.22
N ARG A 145 -5.96 -6.42 -15.17
CA ARG A 145 -6.28 -5.94 -16.53
C ARG A 145 -7.26 -4.76 -16.57
N GLU A 146 -8.03 -4.56 -15.51
CA GLU A 146 -8.98 -3.45 -15.37
C GLU A 146 -8.34 -2.19 -14.76
N LYS A 147 -7.10 -2.27 -14.25
CA LYS A 147 -6.43 -1.21 -13.49
C LYS A 147 -5.57 -0.25 -14.33
N ASN A 148 -5.29 -0.56 -15.60
CA ASN A 148 -4.47 0.25 -16.53
C ASN A 148 -3.10 0.70 -15.94
N TRP A 149 -2.39 -0.17 -15.21
CA TRP A 149 -1.04 0.13 -14.73
C TRP A 149 0.01 -0.27 -15.79
N GLU A 150 0.97 0.59 -16.12
CA GLU A 150 1.98 0.30 -17.16
C GLU A 150 2.95 -0.84 -16.78
N ILE A 151 3.12 -1.10 -15.49
CA ILE A 151 3.94 -2.21 -14.96
C ILE A 151 3.30 -3.59 -15.13
N VAL A 152 2.07 -3.67 -15.65
CA VAL A 152 1.27 -4.89 -15.83
C VAL A 152 1.07 -5.18 -17.31
#